data_AF-A0A9E3E8W0-F1
#
_entry.id   AF-A0A9E3E8W0-F1
#
_cell.length_a   1.000
_cell.length_b   1.000
_cell.length_c   1.000
_cell.angle_alpha   90.00
_cell.angle_beta   90.00
_cell.angle_gamma   90.00
#
_symmetry.space_group_name_H-M   'P 1'
#
loop_
_entity.id
_entity.type
_entity.pdbx_description
1 polymer ?
#
loop_
_entity_poly.entity_id
_entity_poly.type
_entity_poly.pdbx_seq_one_letter_code
_entity_poly.pdbx_strand_id
1 'polypeptide(L)'
;MTATNSDEAKIYLSMAGLPLRVELNWPFHKSTSGSDWWVLHGTIWVETTEGLHALVAVNLTTTVKEIMPSLAPIDAEAPVINTLRKEVDHKQVEFQKKAKLLPIQFSSRHYDFKRNYWVFGKASDEEICLFLKRKLYWHTRLMGEEVLILDATDAQYLDTTTQHMGDLAGELARQGLIKVENGYAIAREKLMSEADRFEADQRNALAELERKHAFERG
;
A
#
# COMPACT_ATOMS: atom_id res chain seq x y z
N MET A 1 10.63 31.26 -4.04
CA MET A 1 9.82 30.15 -3.51
C MET A 1 10.12 28.94 -4.36
N THR A 2 11.18 28.22 -4.00
CA THR A 2 11.61 26.98 -4.64
C THR A 2 10.64 25.88 -4.27
N ALA A 3 9.97 25.32 -5.28
CA ALA A 3 9.22 24.09 -5.14
C ALA A 3 10.14 23.02 -4.54
N THR A 4 9.78 22.49 -3.38
CA THR A 4 10.41 21.30 -2.83
C THR A 4 10.01 20.13 -3.72
N ASN A 5 10.92 19.70 -4.58
CA ASN A 5 10.92 18.34 -5.13
C ASN A 5 11.05 17.38 -3.94
N SER A 6 9.93 16.89 -3.40
CA SER A 6 9.91 15.65 -2.63
C SER A 6 9.57 14.51 -3.58
N ASP A 7 10.44 14.32 -4.58
CA ASP A 7 10.35 13.26 -5.59
C ASP A 7 11.03 11.98 -5.07
N GLU A 8 10.90 11.74 -3.77
CA GLU A 8 11.43 10.55 -3.12
C GLU A 8 10.37 9.46 -3.28
N ALA A 9 10.68 8.48 -4.13
CA ALA A 9 9.76 7.42 -4.47
C ALA A 9 9.31 6.67 -3.20
N LYS A 10 8.06 6.90 -2.79
CA LYS A 10 7.49 6.27 -1.60
C LYS A 10 7.13 4.81 -1.92
N ILE A 11 7.72 3.89 -1.18
CA ILE A 11 7.36 2.47 -1.20
C ILE A 11 6.27 2.23 -0.17
N TYR A 12 5.24 1.50 -0.57
CA TYR A 12 4.18 0.97 0.29
C TYR A 12 4.29 -0.55 0.33
N LEU A 13 3.89 -1.15 1.43
CA LEU A 13 3.86 -2.61 1.55
C LEU A 13 2.43 -3.14 1.49
N SER A 14 2.20 -4.24 0.76
CA SER A 14 0.96 -5.03 0.83
C SER A 14 0.99 -6.01 2.02
N MET A 15 -0.15 -6.53 2.46
CA MET A 15 -0.22 -7.55 3.53
C MET A 15 0.49 -8.84 3.11
N ALA A 16 0.44 -9.20 1.84
CA ALA A 16 1.17 -10.35 1.29
C ALA A 16 2.70 -10.15 1.27
N GLY A 17 3.21 -8.95 1.58
CA GLY A 17 4.64 -8.65 1.66
C GLY A 17 5.26 -8.19 0.35
N LEU A 18 4.45 -7.67 -0.59
CA LEU A 18 4.95 -7.07 -1.83
C LEU A 18 5.32 -5.59 -1.59
N PRO A 19 6.56 -5.15 -1.89
CA PRO A 19 6.92 -3.75 -1.92
C PRO A 19 6.41 -3.11 -3.22
N LEU A 20 5.55 -2.12 -3.06
CA LEU A 20 4.82 -1.45 -4.13
C LEU A 20 5.24 0.01 -4.22
N ARG A 21 5.67 0.45 -5.41
CA ARG A 21 5.73 1.88 -5.73
C ARG A 21 4.45 2.26 -6.45
N VAL A 22 3.86 3.39 -6.07
CA VAL A 22 2.63 3.89 -6.66
C VAL A 22 2.84 5.32 -7.13
N GLU A 23 2.47 5.57 -8.37
CA GLU A 23 2.43 6.92 -8.95
C GLU A 23 1.00 7.23 -9.37
N LEU A 24 0.48 8.37 -8.92
CA LEU A 24 -0.89 8.81 -9.17
C LEU A 24 -0.91 10.08 -10.02
N ASN A 25 -1.68 10.06 -11.09
CA ASN A 25 -1.77 11.14 -12.07
C ASN A 25 -2.89 12.11 -11.67
N TRP A 26 -2.65 12.91 -10.64
CA TRP A 26 -3.58 13.92 -10.16
C TRP A 26 -3.91 14.99 -11.21
N PRO A 27 -5.12 15.60 -11.19
CA PRO A 27 -6.23 15.35 -10.26
C PRO A 27 -7.20 14.26 -10.73
N PHE A 28 -8.15 13.90 -9.86
CA PHE A 28 -9.37 13.20 -10.31
C PHE A 28 -10.10 14.02 -11.39
N HIS A 29 -10.60 13.33 -12.42
CA HIS A 29 -11.41 13.95 -13.48
C HIS A 29 -12.70 13.16 -13.69
N LYS A 30 -13.75 13.84 -14.14
CA LYS A 30 -15.02 13.16 -14.47
C LYS A 30 -14.82 12.25 -15.67
N SER A 31 -15.38 11.05 -15.61
CA SER A 31 -15.37 10.11 -16.74
C SER A 31 -16.04 10.73 -17.97
N THR A 32 -15.39 10.58 -19.14
CA THR A 32 -15.90 11.05 -20.43
C THR A 32 -16.80 10.02 -21.13
N SER A 33 -16.84 8.77 -20.63
CA SER A 33 -17.55 7.65 -21.26
C SER A 33 -19.02 7.50 -20.82
N GLY A 34 -19.65 8.60 -20.38
CA GLY A 34 -21.06 8.63 -19.97
C GLY A 34 -21.37 7.95 -18.62
N SER A 35 -20.35 7.70 -17.80
CA SER A 35 -20.49 7.06 -16.50
C SER A 35 -20.33 8.07 -15.35
N ASP A 36 -21.05 7.89 -14.24
CA ASP A 36 -21.07 8.85 -13.09
C ASP A 36 -19.86 8.72 -12.14
N TRP A 37 -18.69 8.45 -12.71
CA TRP A 37 -17.46 8.18 -11.97
C TRP A 37 -16.51 9.36 -12.07
N TRP A 38 -15.73 9.53 -11.01
CA TRP A 38 -14.48 10.27 -11.06
C TRP A 38 -13.34 9.28 -11.20
N VAL A 39 -12.37 9.59 -12.07
CA VAL A 39 -11.28 8.69 -12.40
C VAL A 39 -9.97 9.33 -12.02
N LEU A 40 -9.11 8.57 -11.34
CA LEU A 40 -7.71 8.88 -11.12
C LEU A 40 -6.88 7.76 -11.75
N HIS A 41 -6.03 8.12 -12.70
CA HIS A 41 -5.10 7.17 -13.30
C HIS A 41 -3.85 7.03 -12.44
N GLY A 42 -3.22 5.88 -12.51
CA GLY A 42 -1.94 5.66 -11.85
C GLY A 42 -1.23 4.43 -12.36
N THR A 43 -0.04 4.20 -11.82
CA THR A 43 0.76 3.02 -12.09
C THR A 43 1.26 2.44 -10.78
N ILE A 44 1.24 1.11 -10.69
CA ILE A 44 1.75 0.37 -9.53
C ILE A 44 2.88 -0.53 -10.04
N TRP A 45 4.05 -0.47 -9.41
CA TRP A 45 5.18 -1.36 -9.69
C TRP A 45 5.43 -2.27 -8.49
N VAL A 46 5.95 -3.46 -8.76
CA VAL A 46 6.55 -4.32 -7.73
C VAL A 46 8.06 -4.10 -7.76
N GLU A 47 8.60 -3.39 -6.75
CA GLU A 47 9.99 -2.88 -6.76
C GLU A 47 11.06 -3.98 -6.79
N THR A 48 10.73 -5.20 -6.37
CA THR A 48 11.63 -6.35 -6.40
C THR A 48 11.68 -7.06 -7.76
N THR A 49 11.02 -6.53 -8.78
CA THR A 49 10.88 -7.16 -10.09
C THR A 49 11.38 -6.26 -11.21
N GLU A 50 11.84 -6.88 -12.30
CA GLU A 50 12.29 -6.13 -13.47
C GLU A 50 11.09 -5.70 -14.34
N GLY A 51 10.54 -4.53 -14.01
CA GLY A 51 9.57 -3.81 -14.84
C GLY A 51 8.14 -4.33 -14.82
N LEU A 52 7.78 -5.25 -13.90
CA LEU A 52 6.38 -5.64 -13.73
C LEU A 52 5.60 -4.48 -13.11
N HIS A 53 4.53 -4.09 -13.78
CA HIS A 53 3.67 -2.99 -13.36
C HIS A 53 2.22 -3.24 -13.77
N ALA A 54 1.31 -2.47 -13.18
CA ALA A 54 -0.09 -2.40 -13.55
C ALA A 54 -0.46 -0.93 -13.80
N LEU A 55 -1.12 -0.67 -14.93
CA LEU A 55 -1.77 0.61 -15.17
C LEU A 55 -3.16 0.54 -14.56
N VAL A 56 -3.53 1.52 -13.73
CA VAL A 56 -4.81 1.51 -13.01
C VAL A 56 -5.64 2.76 -13.31
N ALA A 57 -6.96 2.57 -13.36
CA ALA A 57 -7.96 3.63 -13.37
C ALA A 57 -8.82 3.46 -12.11
N VAL A 58 -8.52 4.25 -11.07
CA VAL A 58 -9.27 4.24 -9.82
C VAL A 58 -10.56 5.01 -10.03
N ASN A 59 -11.66 4.26 -10.11
CA ASN A 59 -13.00 4.76 -10.34
C ASN A 59 -13.68 5.02 -9.00
N LEU A 60 -13.86 6.29 -8.70
CA LEU A 60 -14.48 6.81 -7.50
C LEU A 60 -15.98 7.02 -7.72
N THR A 61 -16.80 6.39 -6.88
CA THR A 61 -18.27 6.50 -6.97
C THR A 61 -18.76 7.87 -6.51
N THR A 62 -19.94 8.30 -6.98
CA THR A 62 -20.56 9.56 -6.53
C THR A 62 -20.76 9.59 -5.01
N THR A 63 -21.15 8.47 -4.37
CA THR A 63 -21.26 8.40 -2.91
C THR A 63 -19.93 8.65 -2.20
N VAL A 64 -18.82 8.11 -2.72
CA VAL A 64 -17.49 8.38 -2.15
C VAL A 64 -17.12 9.85 -2.31
N LYS A 65 -17.44 10.44 -3.46
CA LYS A 65 -17.21 11.87 -3.72
C LYS A 65 -17.95 12.77 -2.72
N GLU A 66 -19.13 12.36 -2.27
CA GLU A 66 -19.96 13.11 -1.31
C GLU A 66 -19.45 13.03 0.13
N ILE A 67 -18.82 11.92 0.53
CA ILE A 67 -18.27 11.74 1.89
C ILE A 67 -16.85 12.28 2.05
N MET A 68 -16.08 12.38 0.96
CA MET A 68 -14.71 12.86 1.02
C MET A 68 -14.67 14.38 1.26
N PRO A 69 -13.79 14.89 2.13
CA PRO A 69 -13.62 16.33 2.34
C PRO A 69 -13.25 17.07 1.05
N SER A 70 -12.36 16.48 0.25
CA SER A 70 -12.03 16.94 -1.10
C SER A 70 -11.44 15.80 -1.95
N LEU A 71 -11.37 15.99 -3.27
CA LEU A 71 -10.65 15.09 -4.19
C LEU A 71 -9.17 15.45 -4.35
N ALA A 72 -8.64 16.37 -3.53
CA ALA A 72 -7.23 16.75 -3.56
C ALA A 72 -6.35 15.67 -2.88
N PRO A 73 -5.05 15.58 -3.23
CA PRO A 73 -4.15 14.55 -2.67
C PRO A 73 -4.19 14.46 -1.14
N ILE A 74 -4.25 15.61 -0.45
CA ILE A 74 -4.25 15.68 1.02
C ILE A 74 -5.36 14.86 1.69
N ASP A 75 -6.53 14.74 1.05
CA ASP A 75 -7.68 14.00 1.58
C ASP A 75 -7.87 12.63 0.91
N ALA A 76 -7.41 12.50 -0.33
CA ALA A 76 -7.74 11.38 -1.21
C ALA A 76 -6.62 10.35 -1.37
N GLU A 77 -5.36 10.72 -1.18
CA GLU A 77 -4.23 9.86 -1.51
C GLU A 77 -4.19 8.60 -0.64
N ALA A 78 -4.22 8.74 0.68
CA ALA A 78 -4.16 7.61 1.60
C ALA A 78 -5.24 6.53 1.32
N PRO A 79 -6.55 6.86 1.19
CA PRO A 79 -7.55 5.85 0.89
C PRO A 79 -7.45 5.29 -0.54
N VAL A 80 -6.95 6.06 -1.52
CA VAL A 80 -6.66 5.54 -2.87
C VAL A 80 -5.53 4.50 -2.80
N ILE A 81 -4.41 4.83 -2.18
CA ILE A 81 -3.28 3.90 -1.99
C ILE A 81 -3.75 2.63 -1.30
N ASN A 82 -4.55 2.75 -0.24
CA ASN A 82 -5.06 1.61 0.50
C ASN A 82 -6.06 0.76 -0.28
N THR A 83 -6.86 1.38 -1.16
CA THR A 83 -7.68 0.64 -2.13
C THR A 83 -6.80 -0.19 -3.06
N LEU A 84 -5.74 0.41 -3.61
CA LEU A 84 -4.82 -0.29 -4.52
C LEU A 84 -4.11 -1.46 -3.81
N ARG A 85 -3.60 -1.24 -2.59
CA ARG A 85 -2.97 -2.31 -1.79
C ARG A 85 -3.94 -3.47 -1.52
N LYS A 86 -5.18 -3.15 -1.17
CA LYS A 86 -6.22 -4.16 -0.94
C LYS A 86 -6.52 -4.98 -2.19
N GLU A 87 -6.61 -4.34 -3.35
CA GLU A 87 -6.84 -5.04 -4.62
C GLU A 87 -5.63 -5.91 -5.03
N VAL A 88 -4.41 -5.50 -4.69
CA VAL A 88 -3.22 -6.37 -4.82
C VAL A 88 -3.35 -7.59 -3.92
N ASP A 89 -3.70 -7.43 -2.65
CA ASP A 89 -3.83 -8.55 -1.72
C ASP A 89 -5.03 -9.48 -2.04
N HIS A 90 -6.09 -8.95 -2.64
CA HIS A 90 -7.19 -9.72 -3.23
C HIS A 90 -6.86 -10.34 -4.59
N LYS A 91 -5.62 -10.14 -5.06
CA LYS A 91 -5.10 -10.65 -6.32
C LYS A 91 -5.86 -10.15 -7.55
N GLN A 92 -6.51 -9.00 -7.46
CA GLN A 92 -7.28 -8.40 -8.57
C GLN A 92 -6.40 -7.55 -9.49
N VAL A 93 -5.22 -7.13 -9.01
CA VAL A 93 -4.23 -6.42 -9.83
C VAL A 93 -3.32 -7.42 -10.53
N GLU A 94 -3.23 -7.32 -11.85
CA GLU A 94 -2.30 -8.11 -12.66
C GLU A 94 -1.08 -7.28 -13.02
N PHE A 95 0.11 -7.73 -12.62
CA PHE A 95 1.36 -7.06 -12.98
C PHE A 95 1.96 -7.68 -14.24
N GLN A 96 2.24 -6.85 -15.24
CA GLN A 96 2.78 -7.29 -16.53
C GLN A 96 3.88 -6.33 -17.02
N LYS A 97 4.74 -6.80 -17.93
CA LYS A 97 5.70 -5.92 -18.63
C LYS A 97 5.02 -4.99 -19.63
N LYS A 98 3.85 -5.38 -20.14
CA LYS A 98 3.01 -4.60 -21.07
C LYS A 98 1.59 -4.58 -20.51
N ALA A 99 1.36 -3.75 -19.51
CA ALA A 99 0.08 -3.70 -18.82
C ALA A 99 -1.01 -3.02 -19.66
N LYS A 100 -2.23 -3.52 -19.51
CA LYS A 100 -3.46 -2.81 -19.93
C LYS A 100 -4.01 -2.03 -18.75
N LEU A 101 -4.79 -0.98 -19.04
CA LEU A 101 -5.45 -0.20 -18.00
C LEU A 101 -6.50 -1.05 -17.28
N LEU A 102 -6.34 -1.22 -15.97
CA LEU A 102 -7.22 -1.98 -15.10
C LEU A 102 -8.15 -1.03 -14.33
N PRO A 103 -9.48 -1.16 -14.49
CA PRO A 103 -10.42 -0.39 -13.67
C PRO A 103 -10.43 -0.92 -12.24
N ILE A 104 -10.11 -0.06 -11.27
CA ILE A 104 -10.16 -0.36 -9.85
C ILE A 104 -11.30 0.41 -9.20
N GLN A 105 -12.08 -0.27 -8.36
CA GLN A 105 -13.32 0.26 -7.80
C GLN A 105 -13.10 0.87 -6.42
N PHE A 106 -13.03 2.20 -6.34
CA PHE A 106 -13.02 2.91 -5.06
C PHE A 106 -14.45 3.32 -4.67
N SER A 107 -15.06 2.47 -3.86
CA SER A 107 -16.47 2.59 -3.46
C SER A 107 -16.65 2.66 -1.95
N SER A 108 -17.85 3.05 -1.51
CA SER A 108 -18.25 3.17 -0.10
C SER A 108 -18.20 1.85 0.68
N ARG A 109 -17.94 0.71 0.04
CA ARG A 109 -17.64 -0.57 0.72
C ARG A 109 -16.39 -0.50 1.59
N HIS A 110 -15.52 0.47 1.33
CA HIS A 110 -14.32 0.74 2.12
C HIS A 110 -14.58 1.74 3.24
N TYR A 111 -15.82 2.17 3.46
CA TYR A 111 -16.15 3.22 4.42
C TYR A 111 -17.10 2.72 5.50
N ASP A 112 -16.70 2.85 6.76
CA ASP A 112 -17.56 2.67 7.92
C ASP A 112 -18.25 4.00 8.25
N PHE A 113 -19.51 4.12 7.84
CA PHE A 113 -20.33 5.31 8.10
C PHE A 113 -20.61 5.55 9.59
N LYS A 114 -20.56 4.53 10.45
CA LYS A 114 -20.79 4.69 11.89
C LYS A 114 -19.57 5.30 12.57
N ARG A 115 -18.38 4.90 12.12
CA ARG A 115 -17.09 5.43 12.62
C ARG A 115 -16.61 6.64 11.85
N ASN A 116 -17.24 6.97 10.73
CA ASN A 116 -16.82 8.01 9.79
C ASN A 116 -15.35 7.80 9.35
N TYR A 117 -15.00 6.55 9.03
CA TYR A 117 -13.62 6.11 8.84
C TYR A 117 -13.46 5.08 7.72
N TRP A 118 -12.31 5.08 7.05
CA TRP A 118 -12.00 4.13 5.97
C TRP A 118 -11.47 2.80 6.52
N VAL A 119 -11.97 1.67 6.01
CA VAL A 119 -11.60 0.31 6.43
C VAL A 119 -11.19 -0.53 5.22
N PHE A 120 -9.95 -1.02 5.23
CA PHE A 120 -9.37 -1.80 4.12
C PHE A 120 -9.16 -3.27 4.46
N GLY A 121 -9.03 -3.60 5.73
CA GLY A 121 -8.95 -4.93 6.30
C GLY A 121 -8.82 -4.78 7.80
N LYS A 122 -8.87 -5.87 8.56
CA LYS A 122 -8.59 -5.84 9.99
C LYS A 122 -7.43 -6.79 10.27
N ALA A 123 -6.32 -6.26 10.75
CA ALA A 123 -5.14 -7.04 11.09
C ALA A 123 -5.11 -7.36 12.60
N SER A 124 -4.68 -8.57 12.96
CA SER A 124 -4.30 -8.91 14.33
C SER A 124 -2.94 -8.30 14.71
N ASP A 125 -2.60 -8.30 16.00
CA ASP A 125 -1.31 -7.80 16.48
C ASP A 125 -0.13 -8.58 15.85
N GLU A 126 -0.29 -9.89 15.66
CA GLU A 126 0.71 -10.72 14.98
C GLU A 126 0.87 -10.33 13.51
N GLU A 127 -0.23 -10.03 12.82
CA GLU A 127 -0.23 -9.59 11.43
C GLU A 127 0.38 -8.19 11.29
N ILE A 128 0.08 -7.26 12.20
CA ILE A 128 0.70 -5.92 12.25
C ILE A 128 2.20 -6.04 12.52
N CYS A 129 2.61 -6.88 13.47
CA CYS A 129 4.04 -7.13 13.73
C CYS A 129 4.75 -7.69 12.50
N LEU A 130 4.11 -8.64 11.78
CA LEU A 130 4.67 -9.19 10.55
C LEU A 130 4.75 -8.14 9.44
N PHE A 131 3.72 -7.31 9.30
CA PHE A 131 3.70 -6.17 8.38
C PHE A 131 4.85 -5.21 8.66
N LEU A 132 5.03 -4.77 9.91
CA LEU A 132 6.11 -3.86 10.31
C LEU A 132 7.50 -4.45 10.02
N LYS A 133 7.71 -5.74 10.31
CA LYS A 133 8.96 -6.44 10.01
C LYS A 133 9.25 -6.47 8.51
N ARG A 134 8.27 -6.85 7.69
CA ARG A 134 8.40 -6.87 6.22
C ARG A 134 8.64 -5.46 5.67
N LYS A 135 7.95 -4.44 6.19
CA LYS A 135 8.10 -3.04 5.77
C LYS A 135 9.53 -2.59 6.02
N LEU A 136 10.02 -2.78 7.25
CA LEU A 136 11.38 -2.44 7.63
C LEU A 136 12.42 -3.17 6.78
N TYR A 137 12.27 -4.48 6.61
CA TYR A 137 13.17 -5.27 5.77
C TYR A 137 13.24 -4.75 4.33
N TRP A 138 12.10 -4.56 3.67
CA TRP A 138 12.06 -4.13 2.27
C TRP A 138 12.52 -2.68 2.08
N HIS A 139 12.09 -1.76 2.95
CA HIS A 139 12.54 -0.38 2.88
C HIS A 139 14.05 -0.27 3.13
N THR A 140 14.59 -0.98 4.14
CA THR A 140 16.04 -0.99 4.38
C THR A 140 16.80 -1.57 3.18
N ARG A 141 16.28 -2.64 2.56
CA ARG A 141 16.94 -3.25 1.39
C ARG A 141 16.90 -2.38 0.13
N LEU A 142 15.79 -1.69 -0.10
CA LEU A 142 15.54 -0.95 -1.35
C LEU A 142 16.00 0.51 -1.28
N MET A 143 15.89 1.14 -0.10
CA MET A 143 16.16 2.57 0.10
C MET A 143 17.35 2.83 1.02
N GLY A 144 17.73 1.89 1.89
CA GLY A 144 18.89 2.04 2.79
C GLY A 144 18.70 3.02 3.96
N GLU A 145 17.46 3.43 4.24
CA GLU A 145 17.15 4.56 5.14
C GLU A 145 16.35 4.18 6.40
N GLU A 146 16.18 5.15 7.30
CA GLU A 146 15.23 5.10 8.42
C GLU A 146 13.79 5.00 7.90
N VAL A 147 13.01 4.06 8.42
CA VAL A 147 11.68 3.75 7.92
C VAL A 147 10.64 4.39 8.82
N LEU A 148 9.78 5.26 8.28
CA LEU A 148 8.62 5.78 9.00
C LEU A 148 7.69 4.61 9.36
N ILE A 149 7.52 4.32 10.65
CA ILE A 149 6.66 3.23 11.13
C ILE A 149 5.33 3.73 11.69
N LEU A 150 5.24 5.01 12.05
CA LEU A 150 3.99 5.65 12.52
C LEU A 150 3.26 6.36 11.36
N ASP A 151 3.15 5.69 10.20
CA ASP A 151 2.45 6.23 9.02
C ASP A 151 0.93 6.04 9.16
N ALA A 152 0.18 7.14 9.14
CA ALA A 152 -1.28 7.11 9.20
C ALA A 152 -1.93 6.35 8.04
N THR A 153 -1.27 6.29 6.88
CA THR A 153 -1.71 5.50 5.72
C THR A 153 -1.67 4.01 6.03
N ASP A 154 -0.64 3.54 6.74
CA ASP A 154 -0.53 2.15 7.17
C ASP A 154 -1.49 1.83 8.33
N ALA A 155 -1.64 2.75 9.28
CA ALA A 155 -2.61 2.58 10.35
C ALA A 155 -4.04 2.41 9.80
N GLN A 156 -4.42 3.22 8.81
CA GLN A 156 -5.69 3.09 8.10
C GLN A 156 -5.79 1.77 7.32
N TYR A 157 -4.68 1.31 6.72
CA TYR A 157 -4.66 0.06 5.96
C TYR A 157 -4.93 -1.16 6.85
N LEU A 158 -4.38 -1.13 8.06
CA LEU A 158 -4.41 -2.22 9.04
C LEU A 158 -5.65 -2.17 9.97
N ASP A 159 -6.51 -1.14 9.84
CA ASP A 159 -7.61 -0.81 10.77
C ASP A 159 -7.12 -0.73 12.22
N THR A 160 -6.08 0.09 12.43
CA THR A 160 -5.46 0.32 13.73
C THR A 160 -5.08 1.80 13.92
N THR A 161 -4.42 2.13 15.02
CA THR A 161 -3.89 3.48 15.29
C THR A 161 -2.38 3.51 15.18
N THR A 162 -1.81 4.69 14.88
CA THR A 162 -0.35 4.88 14.91
C THR A 162 0.22 4.62 16.30
N GLN A 163 -0.53 4.92 17.37
CA GLN A 163 -0.11 4.59 18.73
C GLN A 163 0.06 3.08 18.92
N HIS A 164 -0.95 2.29 18.54
CA HIS A 164 -0.89 0.82 18.66
C HIS A 164 0.23 0.23 17.80
N MET A 165 0.47 0.76 16.59
CA MET A 165 1.64 0.39 15.79
C MET A 165 2.96 0.72 16.48
N GLY A 166 3.03 1.85 17.19
CA GLY A 166 4.19 2.25 17.98
C GLY A 166 4.46 1.32 19.16
N ASP A 167 3.41 0.86 19.84
CA ASP A 167 3.50 -0.12 20.92
C ASP A 167 4.10 -1.44 20.39
N LEU A 168 3.51 -1.98 19.30
CA LEU A 168 3.99 -3.17 18.59
C LEU A 168 5.44 -3.04 18.08
N ALA A 169 5.82 -1.87 17.58
CA ALA A 169 7.21 -1.60 17.22
C ALA A 169 8.13 -1.60 18.45
N GLY A 170 7.66 -1.12 19.60
CA GLY A 170 8.35 -1.22 20.88
C GLY A 170 8.61 -2.67 21.31
N GLU A 171 7.64 -3.57 21.12
CA GLU A 171 7.86 -5.01 21.30
C GLU A 171 8.98 -5.56 20.40
N LEU A 172 8.96 -5.21 19.10
CA LEU A 172 10.00 -5.63 18.16
C LEU A 172 11.38 -5.07 18.55
N ALA A 173 11.44 -3.84 19.05
CA ALA A 173 12.67 -3.23 19.55
C ALA A 173 13.23 -3.98 20.78
N ARG A 174 12.36 -4.36 21.73
CA ARG A 174 12.76 -5.19 22.90
C ARG A 174 13.30 -6.56 22.48
N GLN A 175 12.83 -7.11 21.37
CA GLN A 175 13.35 -8.35 20.79
C GLN A 175 14.68 -8.17 20.05
N GLY A 176 15.19 -6.94 19.93
CA GLY A 176 16.43 -6.61 19.24
C GLY A 176 16.32 -6.64 17.72
N LEU A 177 15.11 -6.65 17.17
CA LEU A 177 14.88 -6.69 15.71
C LEU A 177 15.05 -5.32 15.06
N ILE A 178 14.71 -4.25 15.78
CA ILE A 178 14.72 -2.88 15.27
C ILE A 178 15.26 -1.90 16.33
N LYS A 179 15.63 -0.71 15.89
CA LYS A 179 15.80 0.48 16.76
C LYS A 179 14.69 1.46 16.38
N VAL A 180 13.93 1.96 17.36
CA VAL A 180 12.86 2.96 17.16
C VAL A 180 13.34 4.33 17.66
N GLU A 181 13.11 5.37 16.89
CA GLU A 181 13.44 6.76 17.24
C GLU A 181 12.48 7.73 16.53
N ASN A 182 11.82 8.61 17.28
CA ASN A 182 10.97 9.70 16.74
C ASN A 182 9.92 9.28 15.69
N GLY A 183 9.33 8.09 15.82
CA GLY A 183 8.35 7.55 14.88
C GLY A 183 8.92 6.84 13.64
N TYR A 184 10.25 6.80 13.55
CA TYR A 184 11.01 6.02 12.58
C TYR A 184 11.61 4.77 13.24
N ALA A 185 12.02 3.83 12.40
CA ALA A 185 12.79 2.68 12.85
C ALA A 185 13.87 2.26 11.85
N ILE A 186 14.93 1.67 12.40
CA ILE A 186 16.03 1.07 11.64
C ILE A 186 16.00 -0.44 11.87
N ALA A 187 16.03 -1.21 10.78
CA ALA A 187 16.18 -2.67 10.85
C ALA A 187 17.56 -3.03 11.41
N ARG A 188 17.61 -3.92 12.41
CA ARG A 188 18.88 -4.46 12.92
C ARG A 188 19.25 -5.74 12.18
N GLU A 189 20.50 -6.15 12.36
CA GLU A 189 21.05 -7.40 11.78
C GLU A 189 20.15 -8.61 12.04
N LYS A 190 19.55 -8.71 13.24
CA LYS A 190 18.63 -9.81 13.59
C LYS A 190 17.37 -9.84 12.70
N LEU A 191 16.83 -8.69 12.30
CA LEU A 191 15.71 -8.65 11.36
C LEU A 191 16.20 -8.94 9.94
N MET A 192 17.35 -8.39 9.57
CA MET A 192 17.93 -8.58 8.23
C MET A 192 18.35 -10.03 7.98
N SER A 193 18.67 -10.81 9.01
CA SER A 193 18.97 -12.23 8.88
C SER A 193 17.74 -13.10 8.60
N GLU A 194 16.51 -12.57 8.70
CA GLU A 194 15.27 -13.23 8.24
C GLU A 194 15.04 -13.04 6.72
N ALA A 195 16.04 -12.57 5.96
CA ALA A 195 15.93 -12.27 4.53
C ALA A 195 15.29 -13.38 3.69
N ASP A 196 15.76 -14.62 3.83
CA ASP A 196 15.26 -15.77 3.05
C ASP A 196 13.75 -15.97 3.22
N ARG A 197 13.23 -15.74 4.42
CA ARG A 197 11.80 -15.83 4.72
C ARG A 197 11.03 -14.74 4.00
N PHE A 198 11.44 -13.48 4.13
CA PHE A 198 10.72 -12.36 3.52
C PHE A 198 10.74 -12.41 1.99
N GLU A 199 11.87 -12.81 1.41
CA GLU A 199 11.94 -13.02 -0.03
C GLU A 199 11.10 -14.22 -0.49
N ALA A 200 11.07 -15.32 0.28
CA ALA A 200 10.21 -16.45 -0.04
C ALA A 200 8.73 -16.06 0.01
N ASP A 201 8.30 -15.32 1.03
CA ASP A 201 6.94 -14.79 1.14
C ASP A 201 6.58 -13.92 -0.07
N GLN A 202 7.48 -13.01 -0.48
CA GLN A 202 7.28 -12.15 -1.66
C GLN A 202 7.18 -12.95 -2.96
N ARG A 203 8.05 -13.94 -3.17
CA ARG A 203 8.00 -14.82 -4.35
C ARG A 203 6.70 -15.63 -4.39
N ASN A 204 6.27 -16.15 -3.25
CA ASN A 204 5.03 -16.91 -3.13
C ASN A 204 3.81 -16.02 -3.44
N ALA A 205 3.76 -14.81 -2.89
CA ALA A 205 2.69 -13.84 -3.16
C ALA A 205 2.60 -13.51 -4.66
N LEU A 206 3.74 -13.28 -5.32
CA LEU A 206 3.78 -13.01 -6.76
C LEU A 206 3.34 -14.23 -7.58
N ALA A 207 3.79 -15.43 -7.23
CA ALA A 207 3.40 -16.66 -7.92
C ALA A 207 1.90 -16.96 -7.79
N GLU A 208 1.29 -16.64 -6.65
CA GLU A 208 -0.16 -16.80 -6.45
C GLU A 208 -0.98 -15.79 -7.28
N LEU A 209 -0.51 -14.55 -7.38
CA LEU A 209 -1.06 -13.52 -8.28
C LEU A 209 -1.04 -14.02 -9.73
N GLU A 210 0.14 -14.44 -10.22
CA GLU A 210 0.31 -14.93 -11.59
C GLU A 210 -0.57 -16.16 -11.88
N ARG A 211 -0.68 -17.09 -10.93
CA ARG A 211 -1.51 -18.29 -11.06
C ARG A 211 -2.98 -17.96 -11.23
N LYS A 212 -3.51 -17.00 -10.44
CA LYS A 212 -4.91 -16.57 -10.54
C LYS A 212 -5.19 -15.99 -11.93
N HIS A 213 -4.37 -15.05 -12.38
CA HIS A 213 -4.56 -14.40 -13.68
C HIS A 213 -4.32 -15.35 -14.85
N ALA A 214 -3.40 -16.32 -14.73
CA ALA A 214 -3.23 -17.37 -15.74
C ALA A 214 -4.48 -18.23 -15.91
N PHE A 215 -5.17 -18.55 -14.81
CA PHE A 215 -6.45 -19.26 -14.86
C PHE A 215 -7.55 -18.41 -15.51
N GLU A 216 -7.61 -17.11 -15.22
CA GLU A 216 -8.63 -16.21 -15.80
C GLU A 216 -8.42 -15.91 -17.30
N ARG A 217 -7.22 -16.16 -17.84
CA ARG A 217 -6.90 -16.03 -19.28
C ARG A 217 -7.22 -17.28 -20.11
N GLY A 218 -7.36 -18.45 -19.48
CA GLY A 218 -7.57 -19.75 -20.13
C GLY A 218 -9.02 -20.18 -20.16
#